data_AF-A0A529T952-F1
#
_entry.id   AF-A0A529T952-F1
#
_cell.length_a   1.000
_cell.length_b   1.000
_cell.length_c   1.000
_cell.angle_alpha   90.00
_cell.angle_beta   90.00
_cell.angle_gamma   90.00
#
_symmetry.space_group_name_H-M   'P 1'
#
loop_
_entity.id
_entity.type
_entity.pdbx_description
1 polymer ?
#
loop_
_entity_poly.entity_id
_entity_poly.type
_entity_poly.pdbx_seq_one_letter_code
_entity_poly.pdbx_strand_id
1 'polypeptide(L)' 'ILSGLHGHLAGAVRKFAGDKNEKPARHWRIVNEIPTLLMIVIVILVVVKPF' A
#
# COMPACT_ATOMS: atom_id res chain seq x y z
N ILE A 1 -13.80 4.64 -0.46
CA ILE A 1 -12.46 4.41 0.15
C ILE A 1 -11.46 3.97 -0.91
N LEU A 2 -11.68 2.84 -1.60
CA LEU A 2 -10.79 2.36 -2.68
C LEU A 2 -10.58 3.38 -3.80
N SER A 3 -11.63 4.09 -4.24
CA SER A 3 -11.50 5.13 -5.27
C SER A 3 -10.61 6.31 -4.82
N GLY A 4 -10.56 6.60 -3.51
CA GLY A 4 -9.67 7.62 -2.96
C GLY A 4 -8.20 7.18 -2.96
N LEU A 5 -7.93 5.94 -2.54
CA LEU A 5 -6.59 5.34 -2.64
C LEU A 5 -6.13 5.25 -4.10
N HIS A 6 -7.01 4.82 -4.99
CA HIS A 6 -6.74 4.69 -6.42
C HIS A 6 -6.44 6.06 -7.05
N GLY A 7 -7.21 7.10 -6.71
CA GLY A 7 -6.94 8.47 -7.13
C GLY A 7 -5.59 9.01 -6.60
N HIS A 8 -5.26 8.73 -5.33
CA HIS A 8 -3.96 9.08 -4.75
C HIS A 8 -2.79 8.41 -5.49
N LEU A 9 -2.89 7.11 -5.78
CA LEU A 9 -1.88 6.37 -6.53
C LEU A 9 -1.76 6.86 -7.98
N ALA A 10 -2.88 7.18 -8.65
CA ALA A 10 -2.86 7.78 -9.99
C ALA A 10 -2.17 9.15 -9.99
N GLY A 11 -2.42 9.97 -8.97
CA GLY A 11 -1.71 11.24 -8.76
C GLY A 11 -0.20 11.04 -8.52
N ALA A 12 0.16 10.03 -7.74
CA ALA A 12 1.56 9.66 -7.51
C ALA A 12 2.27 9.27 -8.82
N VAL A 13 1.66 8.44 -9.66
CA VAL A 13 2.20 8.05 -10.97
C VAL A 13 2.48 9.29 -11.83
N ARG A 14 1.56 10.27 -11.86
CA ARG A 14 1.78 11.54 -12.58
C ARG A 14 2.95 12.34 -12.01
N LYS A 15 3.10 12.40 -10.69
CA LYS A 15 4.24 13.07 -10.03
C LYS A 15 5.56 12.39 -10.35
N PHE A 16 5.60 11.06 -10.33
CA PHE A 16 6.77 10.28 -10.71
C PHE A 16 7.17 10.48 -12.17
N ALA A 17 6.20 10.48 -13.10
CA ALA A 17 6.46 10.70 -14.52
C ALA A 17 7.09 12.07 -14.80
N GLY A 18 6.81 13.07 -13.96
CA GLY A 18 7.42 14.40 -14.04
C GLY A 18 8.64 14.61 -13.14
N ASP A 19 9.18 13.55 -12.51
CA ASP A 19 10.27 13.60 -11.53
C ASP A 19 10.01 14.56 -10.34
N LYS A 20 8.74 14.71 -9.96
CA LYS A 20 8.26 15.57 -8.86
C LYS A 20 7.83 14.74 -7.65
N ASN A 21 8.48 13.61 -7.42
CA ASN A 21 8.16 12.78 -6.26
C ASN A 21 8.73 13.41 -4.98
N GLU A 22 7.83 13.89 -4.12
CA GLU A 22 8.18 14.52 -2.84
C GLU A 22 8.33 13.50 -1.69
N LYS A 23 8.04 12.23 -1.93
CA LYS A 23 8.05 11.18 -0.90
C LYS A 23 9.29 10.30 -1.03
N PRO A 24 9.96 9.92 0.07
CA PRO A 24 11.12 9.05 0.02
C PRO A 24 10.76 7.66 -0.50
N ALA A 25 11.70 6.94 -1.13
CA ALA A 25 11.47 5.58 -1.64
C ALA A 25 10.90 4.60 -0.59
N ARG A 26 11.28 4.78 0.70
CA ARG A 26 10.74 4.00 1.81
C ARG A 26 9.22 4.14 1.97
N HIS A 27 8.65 5.31 1.69
CA HIS A 27 7.20 5.51 1.76
C HIS A 27 6.48 4.56 0.79
N TRP A 28 6.95 4.50 -0.45
CA TRP A 28 6.35 3.66 -1.50
C TRP A 28 6.53 2.17 -1.26
N ARG A 29 7.65 1.77 -0.65
CA ARG A 29 7.84 0.39 -0.15
C ARG A 29 6.78 0.04 0.88
N ILE A 30 6.58 0.89 1.90
CA ILE A 30 5.59 0.67 2.95
C ILE A 30 4.17 0.57 2.36
N VAL A 31 3.79 1.47 1.44
CA VAL A 31 2.46 1.44 0.79
C VAL A 31 2.21 0.09 0.09
N ASN A 32 3.24 -0.51 -0.52
CA ASN A 32 3.13 -1.79 -1.20
C ASN A 32 3.26 -3.01 -0.26
N GLU A 33 4.01 -2.89 0.83
CA GLU A 33 4.24 -3.97 1.80
C GLU A 33 3.10 -4.11 2.83
N ILE A 34 2.37 -3.04 3.14
CA ILE A 34 1.24 -3.07 4.08
C ILE A 34 0.19 -4.13 3.68
N PRO A 35 -0.29 -4.20 2.42
CA PRO A 35 -1.24 -5.22 2.00
C PRO A 35 -0.70 -6.65 2.20
N THR A 36 0.58 -6.88 1.93
CA THR A 36 1.22 -8.19 2.10
C THR A 36 1.29 -8.58 3.57
N LEU A 37 1.72 -7.67 4.44
CA LEU A 37 1.77 -7.92 5.89
C LEU A 37 0.37 -8.15 6.46
N LEU A 38 -0.62 -7.36 6.04
CA LEU A 38 -2.02 -7.55 6.42
C LEU A 38 -2.53 -8.91 5.98
N MET A 39 -2.23 -9.33 4.75
CA MET A 39 -2.59 -10.65 4.22
C MET A 39 -1.99 -11.77 5.06
N ILE A 40 -0.70 -11.70 5.42
CA ILE A 40 -0.05 -12.68 6.30
C ILE A 40 -0.74 -12.76 7.66
N VAL A 41 -0.99 -11.62 8.31
CA VAL A 41 -1.69 -11.57 9.61
C VAL A 41 -3.08 -12.20 9.49
N ILE A 42 -3.84 -11.85 8.47
CA ILE A 42 -5.18 -12.42 8.23
C ILE A 42 -5.10 -13.93 8.03
N VAL A 43 -4.15 -14.42 7.24
CA VAL A 43 -3.95 -15.87 7.04
C VAL A 43 -3.65 -16.57 8.37
N ILE A 44 -2.77 -16.00 9.19
CA ILE A 44 -2.47 -16.56 10.52
C ILE A 44 -3.75 -16.61 11.37
N LEU A 45 -4.54 -15.54 11.40
CA LEU A 45 -5.79 -15.49 12.16
C LEU A 45 -6.79 -16.55 11.68
N VAL A 46 -6.93 -16.75 10.36
CA VAL A 46 -7.83 -17.74 9.77
C VAL A 46 -7.36 -19.18 10.05
N VAL A 47 -6.05 -19.42 10.00
CA VAL A 47 -5.48 -20.77 10.21
C VAL A 47 -5.49 -21.16 11.69
N VAL A 48 -5.08 -20.25 12.56
CA VAL A 48 -5.01 -20.51 14.01
C VAL A 48 -6.40 -20.59 14.62
N LYS A 49 -7.43 -20.00 13.99
CA LYS A 49 -8.80 -19.87 14.52
C LYS A 49 -8.78 -19.54 16.02
N PRO A 50 -8.38 -18.31 16.40
CA PRO A 50 -8.34 -17.93 17.80
C PRO A 50 -9.73 -17.93 18.49
N PHE A 51 -10.82 -18.22 17.76
CA PHE A 51 -12.19 -18.39 18.24
C PHE A 51 -12.88 -19.52 17.47
#